data_AF-A0A1H8BNA9-F1
#
_entry.id   AF-A0A1H8BNA9-F1
#
_cell.length_a   1.000
_cell.length_b   1.000
_cell.length_c   1.000
_cell.angle_alpha   90.00
_cell.angle_beta   90.00
_cell.angle_gamma   90.00
#
_symmetry.space_group_name_H-M   'P 1'
#
loop_
_entity.id
_entity.type
_entity.pdbx_description
1 polymer ?
#
loop_
_entity_poly.entity_id
_entity_poly.type
_entity_poly.pdbx_seq_one_letter_code
_entity_poly.pdbx_strand_id
1 'polypeptide(L)'
;MDSMITLGIGQMEIDWGKNSSYKDHSALFQLSDIKQIPYYYVDTDTERPIVKMREGVSRKLKNMKSRLDLLGYDIASIRERFMEIVREHEDHSCTVMLSFDTFYNAFKEINVSEANTVKYEVEGFENGYDLGEYVSECILKIPDIKDKLFGEFPNDDFERRSLINDLAIFLENMDPYITLRILAENPANLDLEVQWNFSEAIDCGWANRIDLLKEIDPKSRVLIVTEGSSDSFILKKAIEEISPDISDFFDFVDMKENYPFTGTGSLYNFCMGLCRINIQNNIIVVFDNDTAGVEKYKQAELLKKPSSLLITKLPDHPDFCSMQTVGPQGNTIGNINGKAVAIECFLDFHSLPQNPYIRWTAYNRCEKEYQGELENKDEYVRVFKQANLTNASYNSSKLEYLIEYLLQQWIFRKQ
;
A
#
# COMPACT_ATOMS: atom_id res chain seq x y z
N MET A 1 30.86 -3.53 -19.76
CA MET A 1 30.77 -2.36 -18.87
C MET A 1 29.94 -2.82 -17.71
N ASP A 2 30.48 -2.64 -16.51
CA ASP A 2 29.70 -2.83 -15.30
C ASP A 2 28.75 -1.64 -15.16
N SER A 3 27.51 -1.91 -14.73
CA SER A 3 26.51 -0.88 -14.49
C SER A 3 25.82 -1.07 -13.16
N MET A 4 25.54 0.02 -12.46
CA MET A 4 24.81 -0.02 -11.20
C MET A 4 23.34 0.41 -11.38
N ILE A 5 22.47 -0.21 -10.61
CA ILE A 5 21.07 0.18 -10.44
C ILE A 5 20.80 0.33 -8.94
N THR A 6 20.29 1.47 -8.51
CA THR A 6 20.19 1.80 -7.08
C THR A 6 18.85 2.40 -6.72
N LEU A 7 18.31 1.99 -5.57
CA LEU A 7 17.15 2.58 -4.92
C LEU A 7 17.63 3.32 -3.68
N GLY A 8 17.31 4.60 -3.55
CA GLY A 8 17.75 5.40 -2.41
C GLY A 8 16.85 6.58 -2.09
N ILE A 9 17.12 7.23 -0.97
CA ILE A 9 16.53 8.51 -0.57
C ILE A 9 17.66 9.52 -0.41
N GLY A 10 17.67 10.55 -1.26
CA GLY A 10 18.76 11.53 -1.26
C GLY A 10 20.11 10.89 -1.58
N GLN A 11 21.03 10.89 -0.61
CA GLN A 11 22.37 10.28 -0.73
C GLN A 11 22.51 9.02 0.13
N MET A 12 21.41 8.48 0.66
CA MET A 12 21.38 7.20 1.35
C MET A 12 20.75 6.16 0.44
N GLU A 13 21.53 5.17 0.06
CA GLU A 13 21.06 4.02 -0.70
C GLU A 13 20.37 3.01 0.23
N ILE A 14 19.35 2.37 -0.30
CA ILE A 14 18.52 1.39 0.42
C ILE A 14 18.68 0.02 -0.22
N ASP A 15 18.76 -0.02 -1.55
CA ASP A 15 19.06 -1.23 -2.32
C ASP A 15 19.99 -0.89 -3.48
N TRP A 16 20.79 -1.85 -3.90
CA TRP A 16 21.69 -1.72 -5.02
C TRP A 16 21.78 -3.05 -5.78
N GLY A 17 22.10 -2.97 -7.06
CA GLY A 17 22.29 -4.13 -7.90
C GLY A 17 23.29 -3.85 -9.02
N LYS A 18 23.91 -4.92 -9.50
CA LYS A 18 24.95 -4.85 -10.54
C LYS A 18 24.51 -5.62 -11.78
N ASN A 19 24.67 -5.00 -12.94
CA ASN A 19 24.37 -5.59 -14.24
C ASN A 19 22.92 -6.13 -14.28
N SER A 20 22.72 -7.43 -14.49
CA SER A 20 21.39 -8.07 -14.48
C SER A 20 20.94 -8.60 -13.12
N SER A 21 21.74 -8.41 -12.06
CA SER A 21 21.44 -8.88 -10.71
C SER A 21 20.92 -7.73 -9.87
N TYR A 22 19.62 -7.46 -9.99
CA TYR A 22 18.94 -6.39 -9.27
C TYR A 22 17.50 -6.75 -8.95
N LYS A 23 16.95 -6.05 -7.96
CA LYS A 23 15.54 -6.14 -7.62
C LYS A 23 14.71 -5.16 -8.45
N ASP A 24 13.55 -5.63 -8.90
CA ASP A 24 12.57 -4.80 -9.58
C ASP A 24 11.79 -3.95 -8.55
N HIS A 25 11.93 -2.63 -8.65
CA HIS A 25 11.23 -1.66 -7.81
C HIS A 25 10.08 -0.92 -8.48
N SER A 26 9.70 -1.33 -9.70
CA SER A 26 8.65 -0.67 -10.49
C SER A 26 7.33 -0.52 -9.73
N ALA A 27 6.97 -1.48 -8.87
CA ALA A 27 5.76 -1.43 -8.05
C ALA A 27 5.69 -0.22 -7.08
N LEU A 28 6.81 0.41 -6.73
CA LEU A 28 6.84 1.61 -5.89
C LEU A 28 6.47 2.90 -6.65
N PHE A 29 6.51 2.87 -7.98
CA PHE A 29 6.38 4.05 -8.83
C PHE A 29 5.25 3.91 -9.84
N GLN A 30 4.87 5.04 -10.43
CA GLN A 30 3.95 5.14 -11.55
C GLN A 30 4.68 5.76 -12.75
N LEU A 31 4.13 5.62 -13.96
CA LEU A 31 4.72 6.20 -15.17
C LEU A 31 4.86 7.74 -15.10
N SER A 32 4.02 8.41 -14.30
CA SER A 32 4.11 9.84 -14.02
C SER A 32 5.34 10.24 -13.18
N ASP A 33 6.03 9.27 -12.57
CA ASP A 33 7.22 9.52 -11.73
C ASP A 33 8.53 9.54 -12.53
N ILE A 34 8.49 9.29 -13.83
CA ILE A 34 9.66 9.35 -14.71
C ILE A 34 10.19 10.78 -14.74
N LYS A 35 11.44 10.97 -14.30
CA LYS A 35 12.09 12.28 -14.17
C LYS A 35 13.57 12.17 -14.53
N GLN A 36 14.20 13.34 -14.71
CA GLN A 36 15.64 13.44 -14.65
C GLN A 36 16.05 13.55 -13.17
N ILE A 37 16.85 12.60 -12.69
CA ILE A 37 17.28 12.49 -11.29
C ILE A 37 18.80 12.55 -11.17
N PRO A 38 19.35 12.97 -10.01
CA PRO A 38 20.78 12.95 -9.76
C PRO A 38 21.33 11.53 -9.79
N TYR A 39 22.38 11.34 -10.58
CA TYR A 39 23.19 10.13 -10.63
C TYR A 39 24.63 10.51 -10.26
N TYR A 40 25.19 9.79 -9.29
CA TYR A 40 26.51 10.08 -8.73
C TYR A 40 27.56 9.20 -9.39
N TYR A 41 28.65 9.82 -9.85
CA TYR A 41 29.80 9.17 -10.46
C TYR A 41 31.05 9.43 -9.64
N VAL A 42 32.00 8.52 -9.72
CA VAL A 42 33.40 8.78 -9.34
C VAL A 42 34.14 9.31 -10.54
N ASP A 43 34.78 10.47 -10.41
CA ASP A 43 35.83 10.87 -11.34
C ASP A 43 37.07 10.01 -11.12
N THR A 44 37.42 9.15 -12.07
CA THR A 44 38.60 8.28 -11.98
C THR A 44 39.92 9.05 -11.93
N ASP A 45 39.94 10.30 -12.40
CA ASP A 45 41.15 11.13 -12.42
C ASP A 45 41.29 11.99 -11.15
N THR A 46 40.17 12.35 -10.50
CA THR A 46 40.19 13.27 -9.36
C THR A 46 39.63 12.68 -8.06
N GLU A 47 39.08 11.46 -8.09
CA GLU A 47 38.39 10.79 -6.98
C GLU A 47 37.28 11.64 -6.36
N ARG A 48 36.72 12.59 -7.14
CA ARG A 48 35.64 13.47 -6.68
C ARG A 48 34.29 13.00 -7.20
N PRO A 49 33.21 13.17 -6.42
CA PRO A 49 31.87 12.85 -6.88
C PRO A 49 31.45 13.84 -7.99
N ILE A 50 31.07 13.31 -9.15
CA ILE A 50 30.42 14.06 -10.23
C ILE A 50 28.93 13.73 -10.21
N VAL A 51 28.09 14.76 -10.19
CA VAL A 51 26.64 14.59 -10.30
C VAL A 51 26.21 14.83 -11.75
N LYS A 52 25.55 13.85 -12.37
CA LYS A 52 24.91 14.01 -13.68
C LYS A 52 23.41 13.75 -13.53
N MET A 53 22.60 14.46 -14.32
CA MET A 53 21.17 14.17 -14.39
C MET A 53 20.93 13.06 -15.41
N ARG A 54 20.21 12.01 -15.01
CA ARG A 54 19.85 10.88 -15.87
C ARG A 54 18.39 10.49 -15.70
N GLU A 55 17.85 9.73 -16.64
CA GLU A 55 16.48 9.21 -16.53
C GLU A 55 16.38 8.22 -15.37
N GLY A 56 15.34 8.37 -14.56
CA GLY A 56 14.95 7.42 -13.53
C GLY A 56 13.53 7.71 -13.08
N VAL A 57 13.14 7.14 -11.94
CA VAL A 57 11.84 7.44 -11.32
C VAL A 57 12.05 8.03 -9.93
N SER A 58 11.22 9.01 -9.57
CA SER A 58 11.33 9.73 -8.29
C SER A 58 9.97 10.12 -7.76
N ARG A 59 9.72 9.75 -6.51
CA ARG A 59 8.47 10.04 -5.80
C ARG A 59 8.77 10.34 -4.33
N LYS A 60 7.98 11.22 -3.73
CA LYS A 60 8.07 11.53 -2.30
C LYS A 60 7.77 10.31 -1.43
N LEU A 61 8.54 10.12 -0.36
CA LEU A 61 8.39 9.01 0.57
C LEU A 61 6.96 8.90 1.14
N LYS A 62 6.32 10.03 1.46
CA LYS A 62 4.94 10.05 1.97
C LYS A 62 3.92 9.40 1.03
N ASN A 63 4.14 9.47 -0.28
CA ASN A 63 3.28 8.88 -1.30
C ASN A 63 3.57 7.38 -1.52
N MET A 64 4.66 6.85 -0.97
CA MET A 64 5.01 5.43 -1.05
C MET A 64 4.47 4.61 0.11
N LYS A 65 4.15 5.24 1.25
CA LYS A 65 3.68 4.57 2.46
C LYS A 65 2.50 3.63 2.17
N SER A 66 1.44 4.15 1.55
CA SER A 66 0.25 3.36 1.21
C SER A 66 0.53 2.28 0.18
N ARG A 67 1.46 2.51 -0.77
CA ARG A 67 1.88 1.50 -1.75
C ARG A 67 2.58 0.34 -1.07
N LEU A 68 3.51 0.63 -0.16
CA LEU A 68 4.21 -0.38 0.65
C LEU A 68 3.24 -1.19 1.51
N ASP A 69 2.29 -0.52 2.17
CA ASP A 69 1.25 -1.22 2.94
C ASP A 69 0.43 -2.18 2.06
N LEU A 70 0.05 -1.77 0.84
CA LEU A 70 -0.67 -2.62 -0.13
C LEU A 70 0.18 -3.79 -0.65
N LEU A 71 1.51 -3.62 -0.72
CA LEU A 71 2.46 -4.68 -1.05
C LEU A 71 2.74 -5.64 0.12
N GLY A 72 2.10 -5.46 1.28
CA GLY A 72 2.26 -6.33 2.45
C GLY A 72 3.46 -5.96 3.33
N TYR A 73 3.86 -4.69 3.31
CA TYR A 73 4.89 -4.10 4.17
C TYR A 73 4.27 -3.16 5.20
N ASP A 74 3.06 -3.41 5.70
CA ASP A 74 2.60 -2.70 6.90
C ASP A 74 3.47 -3.09 8.11
N ILE A 75 3.48 -2.25 9.15
CA ILE A 75 4.38 -2.43 10.31
C ILE A 75 4.14 -3.77 11.03
N ALA A 76 2.91 -4.29 11.07
CA ALA A 76 2.63 -5.57 11.70
C ALA A 76 3.22 -6.72 10.87
N SER A 77 3.01 -6.69 9.54
CA SER A 77 3.63 -7.66 8.62
C SER A 77 5.16 -7.60 8.65
N ILE A 78 5.74 -6.40 8.72
CA ILE A 78 7.19 -6.22 8.84
C ILE A 78 7.73 -6.86 10.13
N ARG A 79 7.03 -6.71 11.26
CA ARG A 79 7.44 -7.32 12.53
C ARG A 79 7.49 -8.84 12.41
N GLU A 80 6.46 -9.46 11.81
CA GLU A 80 6.44 -10.91 11.60
C GLU A 80 7.57 -11.37 10.67
N ARG A 81 7.78 -10.68 9.54
CA ARG A 81 8.90 -10.96 8.61
C ARG A 81 10.26 -10.85 9.30
N PHE A 82 10.47 -9.82 10.12
CA PHE A 82 11.71 -9.67 10.89
C PHE A 82 11.94 -10.89 11.79
N MET A 83 10.90 -11.34 12.52
CA MET A 83 11.00 -12.53 13.38
C MET A 83 11.20 -13.83 12.60
N GLU A 84 10.70 -13.94 11.36
CA GLU A 84 11.02 -15.05 10.45
C GLU A 84 12.48 -15.03 10.04
N ILE A 85 13.00 -13.87 9.59
CA ILE A 85 14.40 -13.73 9.18
C ILE A 85 15.35 -14.02 10.33
N VAL A 86 15.05 -13.58 11.56
CA VAL A 86 15.84 -13.93 12.76
C VAL A 86 15.88 -15.44 12.97
N ARG A 87 14.73 -16.13 12.90
CA ARG A 87 14.66 -17.59 13.05
C ARG A 87 15.48 -18.31 11.97
N GLU A 88 15.40 -17.86 10.72
CA GLU A 88 16.18 -18.42 9.62
C GLU A 88 17.69 -18.25 9.84
N HIS A 89 18.14 -17.12 10.39
CA HIS A 89 19.56 -16.89 10.70
C HIS A 89 20.05 -17.74 11.89
N GLU A 90 19.22 -17.94 12.91
CA GLU A 90 19.54 -18.80 14.06
C GLU A 90 19.75 -20.26 13.63
N ASP A 91 18.97 -20.76 12.67
CA ASP A 91 19.13 -22.10 12.10
C ASP A 91 20.49 -22.30 11.39
N HIS A 92 21.12 -21.20 10.93
CA HIS A 92 22.46 -21.19 10.33
C HIS A 92 23.57 -20.91 11.36
N SER A 93 23.30 -21.06 12.66
CA SER A 93 24.25 -20.82 13.76
C SER A 93 24.75 -19.37 13.85
N CYS A 94 24.05 -18.41 13.24
CA CYS A 94 24.34 -16.98 13.38
C CYS A 94 23.48 -16.42 14.52
N THR A 95 24.09 -15.81 15.54
CA THR A 95 23.35 -15.21 16.66
C THR A 95 23.11 -13.73 16.41
N VAL A 96 21.92 -13.38 15.95
CA VAL A 96 21.54 -11.97 15.75
C VAL A 96 20.96 -11.42 17.05
N MET A 97 21.76 -10.70 17.82
CA MET A 97 21.32 -10.03 19.05
C MET A 97 20.59 -8.70 18.78
N LEU A 98 19.57 -8.72 17.93
CA LEU A 98 18.79 -7.52 17.55
C LEU A 98 17.30 -7.76 17.73
N SER A 99 16.67 -6.97 18.62
CA SER A 99 15.21 -6.99 18.75
C SER A 99 14.55 -6.15 17.65
N PHE A 100 13.31 -6.49 17.28
CA PHE A 100 12.55 -5.69 16.32
C PHE A 100 12.39 -4.24 16.79
N ASP A 101 12.15 -4.00 18.08
CA ASP A 101 11.93 -2.65 18.59
C ASP A 101 13.23 -1.82 18.54
N THR A 102 14.40 -2.44 18.77
CA THR A 102 15.70 -1.79 18.58
C THR A 102 15.91 -1.43 17.10
N PHE A 103 15.71 -2.39 16.20
CA PHE A 103 15.80 -2.18 14.75
C PHE A 103 14.86 -1.07 14.28
N TYR A 104 13.57 -1.16 14.62
CA TYR A 104 12.55 -0.20 14.24
C TYR A 104 12.88 1.22 14.71
N ASN A 105 13.26 1.39 15.98
CA ASN A 105 13.58 2.72 16.51
C ASN A 105 14.88 3.27 15.90
N ALA A 106 15.88 2.41 15.68
CA ALA A 106 17.14 2.82 15.06
C ALA A 106 16.88 3.43 13.68
N PHE A 107 16.08 2.78 12.83
CA PHE A 107 15.78 3.29 11.49
C PHE A 107 14.75 4.40 11.46
N LYS A 108 13.68 4.31 12.25
CA LYS A 108 12.62 5.33 12.30
C LYS A 108 13.16 6.71 12.66
N GLU A 109 14.15 6.81 13.52
CA GLU A 109 14.61 8.11 14.04
C GLU A 109 15.68 8.78 13.17
N ILE A 110 16.18 8.10 12.12
CA ILE A 110 17.24 8.66 11.26
C ILE A 110 16.69 9.87 10.49
N ASN A 111 17.46 10.96 10.50
CA ASN A 111 17.32 12.01 9.51
C ASN A 111 18.10 11.63 8.24
N VAL A 112 17.40 11.11 7.24
CA VAL A 112 18.04 10.56 6.03
C VAL A 112 18.77 11.63 5.21
N SER A 113 18.41 12.91 5.37
CA SER A 113 19.09 14.01 4.69
C SER A 113 20.53 14.25 5.15
N GLU A 114 20.91 13.73 6.33
CA GLU A 114 22.27 13.82 6.87
C GLU A 114 23.11 12.57 6.56
N ALA A 115 22.47 11.51 6.05
CA ALA A 115 23.16 10.31 5.62
C ALA A 115 23.76 10.49 4.22
N ASN A 116 24.99 10.00 4.04
CA ASN A 116 25.70 10.01 2.76
C ASN A 116 26.44 8.68 2.58
N THR A 117 25.80 7.74 1.88
CA THR A 117 26.39 6.44 1.53
C THR A 117 27.19 6.53 0.22
N VAL A 118 26.79 7.43 -0.69
CA VAL A 118 27.45 7.69 -1.98
C VAL A 118 28.94 8.01 -1.82
N LYS A 119 29.32 8.73 -0.75
CA LYS A 119 30.73 9.02 -0.48
C LYS A 119 31.57 7.75 -0.29
N TYR A 120 30.99 6.69 0.28
CA TYR A 120 31.72 5.47 0.61
C TYR A 120 31.79 4.48 -0.56
N GLU A 121 30.86 4.54 -1.52
CA GLU A 121 30.99 3.88 -2.83
C GLU A 121 32.23 4.38 -3.60
N VAL A 122 32.47 5.70 -3.53
CA VAL A 122 33.53 6.41 -4.25
C VAL A 122 34.94 6.01 -3.81
N GLU A 123 35.10 5.56 -2.56
CA GLU A 123 36.42 5.36 -1.93
C GLU A 123 36.92 3.89 -1.94
N GLY A 124 36.22 2.93 -2.57
CA GLY A 124 36.73 1.54 -2.55
C GLY A 124 36.02 0.42 -3.32
N PHE A 125 34.89 0.64 -3.99
CA PHE A 125 34.04 -0.46 -4.50
C PHE A 125 33.74 -0.37 -6.00
N GLU A 126 34.78 -0.21 -6.85
CA GLU A 126 34.64 -0.23 -8.33
C GLU A 126 33.89 -1.47 -8.86
N ASN A 127 33.83 -2.56 -8.09
CA ASN A 127 33.18 -3.81 -8.48
C ASN A 127 31.84 -4.11 -7.77
N GLY A 128 31.29 -3.17 -6.99
CA GLY A 128 30.13 -3.41 -6.10
C GLY A 128 30.57 -3.95 -4.74
N TYR A 129 29.60 -4.37 -3.92
CA TYR A 129 29.83 -4.87 -2.56
C TYR A 129 29.69 -6.39 -2.47
N ASP A 130 30.56 -7.06 -1.71
CA ASP A 130 30.29 -8.43 -1.27
C ASP A 130 29.24 -8.42 -0.14
N LEU A 131 28.64 -9.59 0.14
CA LEU A 131 27.55 -9.71 1.12
C LEU A 131 27.97 -9.16 2.50
N GLY A 132 27.25 -8.15 2.98
CA GLY A 132 27.46 -7.48 4.25
C GLY A 132 28.42 -6.27 4.17
N GLU A 133 29.14 -6.09 3.06
CA GLU A 133 30.07 -4.96 2.91
C GLU A 133 29.31 -3.64 2.79
N TYR A 134 28.20 -3.60 2.05
CA TYR A 134 27.41 -2.39 1.91
C TYR A 134 26.92 -1.90 3.28
N VAL A 135 26.34 -2.81 4.06
CA VAL A 135 25.84 -2.44 5.39
C VAL A 135 26.97 -2.05 6.33
N SER A 136 28.07 -2.80 6.37
CA SER A 136 29.18 -2.52 7.30
C SER A 136 29.96 -1.25 6.96
N GLU A 137 30.16 -0.97 5.68
CA GLU A 137 30.98 0.15 5.20
C GLU A 137 30.17 1.42 4.89
N CYS A 138 28.85 1.33 4.74
CA CYS A 138 27.98 2.49 4.49
C CYS A 138 26.97 2.71 5.62
N ILE A 139 26.05 1.77 5.82
CA ILE A 139 24.92 1.95 6.75
C ILE A 139 25.39 2.08 8.21
N LEU A 140 26.30 1.20 8.65
CA LEU A 140 26.85 1.22 10.01
C LEU A 140 27.92 2.31 10.23
N LYS A 141 28.24 3.13 9.21
CA LYS A 141 29.02 4.37 9.40
C LYS A 141 28.14 5.56 9.76
N ILE A 142 26.83 5.45 9.59
CA ILE A 142 25.88 6.48 10.03
C ILE A 142 25.80 6.41 11.56
N PRO A 143 26.30 7.43 12.30
CA PRO A 143 26.43 7.36 13.76
C PRO A 143 25.10 7.03 14.45
N ASP A 144 24.02 7.67 14.01
CA ASP A 144 22.67 7.47 14.56
C ASP A 144 22.18 6.02 14.46
N ILE A 145 22.60 5.29 13.42
CA ILE A 145 22.24 3.88 13.23
C ILE A 145 23.13 3.02 14.10
N LYS A 146 24.44 3.21 13.98
CA LYS A 146 25.44 2.40 14.66
C LYS A 146 25.23 2.41 16.17
N ASP A 147 25.11 3.60 16.76
CA ASP A 147 25.02 3.76 18.22
C ASP A 147 23.69 3.24 18.80
N LYS A 148 22.66 3.05 17.96
CA LYS A 148 21.36 2.50 18.37
C LYS A 148 21.25 1.00 18.16
N LEU A 149 21.86 0.48 17.08
CA LEU A 149 21.88 -0.95 16.80
C LEU A 149 22.87 -1.68 17.71
N PHE A 150 23.98 -1.04 18.05
CA PHE A 150 24.96 -1.57 18.98
C PHE A 150 24.80 -0.90 20.35
N GLY A 151 24.67 -1.72 21.40
CA GLY A 151 24.83 -1.25 22.77
C GLY A 151 26.31 -1.09 23.14
N GLU A 152 26.74 -1.76 24.20
CA GLU A 152 28.17 -1.86 24.53
C GLU A 152 28.87 -2.85 23.59
N PHE A 153 29.94 -2.41 22.92
CA PHE A 153 30.75 -3.29 22.11
C PHE A 153 31.59 -4.23 22.98
N PRO A 154 31.84 -5.47 22.53
CA PRO A 154 32.86 -6.32 23.14
C PRO A 154 34.22 -5.61 23.18
N ASN A 155 34.97 -5.83 24.27
CA ASN A 155 36.34 -5.34 24.40
C ASN A 155 37.29 -6.07 23.44
N ASP A 156 36.98 -7.31 23.10
CA ASP A 156 37.74 -8.11 22.14
C ASP A 156 37.46 -7.67 20.70
N ASP A 157 38.54 -7.40 19.95
CA ASP A 157 38.45 -6.91 18.58
C ASP A 157 37.91 -7.96 17.60
N PHE A 158 38.16 -9.25 17.86
CA PHE A 158 37.66 -10.33 17.00
C PHE A 158 36.15 -10.50 17.19
N GLU A 159 35.68 -10.57 18.44
CA GLU A 159 34.24 -10.61 18.75
C GLU A 159 33.50 -9.39 18.19
N ARG A 160 34.09 -8.19 18.30
CA ARG A 160 33.52 -6.97 17.71
C ARG A 160 33.34 -7.08 16.21
N ARG A 161 34.36 -7.55 15.49
CA ARG A 161 34.30 -7.71 14.02
C ARG A 161 33.28 -8.77 13.61
N SER A 162 33.22 -9.89 14.32
CA SER A 162 32.22 -10.94 14.10
C SER A 162 30.81 -10.39 14.25
N LEU A 163 30.54 -9.64 15.33
CA LEU A 163 29.22 -9.05 15.59
C LEU A 163 28.80 -8.06 14.49
N ILE A 164 29.72 -7.21 14.04
CA ILE A 164 29.44 -6.27 12.95
C ILE A 164 29.14 -7.03 11.65
N ASN A 165 29.93 -8.05 11.34
CA ASN A 165 29.76 -8.85 10.14
C ASN A 165 28.41 -9.59 10.12
N ASP A 166 28.06 -10.26 11.22
CA ASP A 166 26.80 -11.01 11.35
C ASP A 166 25.59 -10.08 11.24
N LEU A 167 25.65 -8.90 11.87
CA LEU A 167 24.60 -7.90 11.74
C LEU A 167 24.52 -7.36 10.31
N ALA A 168 25.67 -7.10 9.67
CA ALA A 168 25.70 -6.55 8.34
C ALA A 168 25.08 -7.52 7.32
N ILE A 169 25.45 -8.80 7.39
CA ILE A 169 24.85 -9.85 6.56
C ILE A 169 23.34 -9.97 6.84
N PHE A 170 22.93 -9.94 8.11
CA PHE A 170 21.51 -9.99 8.49
C PHE A 170 20.70 -8.84 7.89
N LEU A 171 21.19 -7.61 8.02
CA LEU A 171 20.51 -6.41 7.51
C LEU A 171 20.47 -6.40 5.97
N GLU A 172 21.53 -6.87 5.31
CA GLU A 172 21.62 -6.90 3.84
C GLU A 172 20.71 -7.98 3.22
N ASN A 173 20.44 -9.05 3.95
CA ASN A 173 19.47 -10.08 3.54
C ASN A 173 18.00 -9.65 3.74
N MET A 174 17.73 -8.50 4.37
CA MET A 174 16.36 -8.00 4.50
C MET A 174 15.84 -7.37 3.21
N ASP A 175 14.55 -7.55 2.98
CA ASP A 175 13.88 -6.87 1.88
C ASP A 175 14.00 -5.34 2.05
N PRO A 176 14.53 -4.58 1.07
CA PRO A 176 14.71 -3.13 1.19
C PRO A 176 13.42 -2.36 1.50
N TYR A 177 12.26 -2.93 1.17
CA TYR A 177 10.96 -2.32 1.46
C TYR A 177 10.67 -2.28 2.96
N ILE A 178 11.27 -3.16 3.77
CA ILE A 178 11.21 -3.11 5.23
C ILE A 178 11.83 -1.80 5.72
N THR A 179 13.08 -1.54 5.33
CA THR A 179 13.81 -0.31 5.70
C THR A 179 13.09 0.93 5.18
N LEU A 180 12.73 0.95 3.89
CA LEU A 180 12.03 2.07 3.27
C LEU A 180 10.73 2.42 4.00
N ARG A 181 9.95 1.40 4.40
CA ARG A 181 8.70 1.61 5.11
C ARG A 181 8.91 2.18 6.52
N ILE A 182 9.92 1.70 7.24
CA ILE A 182 10.25 2.20 8.58
C ILE A 182 10.71 3.65 8.51
N LEU A 183 11.53 4.01 7.52
CA LEU A 183 11.94 5.40 7.28
C LEU A 183 10.75 6.34 7.04
N ALA A 184 9.66 5.84 6.46
CA ALA A 184 8.42 6.59 6.24
C ALA A 184 7.61 6.85 7.53
N GLU A 185 8.02 6.31 8.68
CA GLU A 185 7.45 6.65 9.99
C GLU A 185 8.07 7.91 10.61
N ASN A 186 9.15 8.45 10.02
CA ASN A 186 9.73 9.72 10.42
C ASN A 186 9.10 10.88 9.63
N PRO A 187 8.40 11.83 10.29
CA PRO A 187 7.87 13.01 9.62
C PRO A 187 8.92 13.84 8.87
N ALA A 188 10.17 13.87 9.35
CA ALA A 188 11.26 14.61 8.71
C ALA A 188 11.65 14.05 7.33
N ASN A 189 11.39 12.76 7.09
CA ASN A 189 11.76 12.09 5.85
C ASN A 189 10.65 12.11 4.78
N LEU A 190 9.42 12.48 5.15
CA LEU A 190 8.22 12.31 4.31
C LEU A 190 8.25 13.08 2.98
N ASP A 191 8.87 14.26 2.96
CA ASP A 191 8.99 15.08 1.74
C ASP A 191 10.26 14.80 0.93
N LEU A 192 11.12 13.88 1.38
CA LEU A 192 12.30 13.46 0.63
C LEU A 192 11.89 12.59 -0.57
N GLU A 193 12.65 12.71 -1.65
CA GLU A 193 12.46 11.93 -2.87
C GLU A 193 13.12 10.56 -2.73
N VAL A 194 12.34 9.50 -2.91
CA VAL A 194 12.82 8.14 -3.14
C VAL A 194 13.08 8.00 -4.64
N GLN A 195 14.27 7.56 -5.01
CA GLN A 195 14.76 7.54 -6.38
C GLN A 195 15.24 6.15 -6.76
N TRP A 196 14.83 5.68 -7.92
CA TRP A 196 15.35 4.45 -8.52
C TRP A 196 16.10 4.80 -9.81
N ASN A 197 17.42 4.67 -9.72
CA ASN A 197 18.38 4.97 -10.79
C ASN A 197 18.65 3.70 -11.59
N PHE A 198 18.21 3.65 -12.85
CA PHE A 198 18.41 2.48 -13.72
C PHE A 198 19.03 2.80 -15.09
N SER A 199 19.31 4.09 -15.37
CA SER A 199 19.77 4.55 -16.69
C SER A 199 21.02 3.82 -17.19
N GLU A 200 22.02 3.60 -16.32
CA GLU A 200 23.28 2.98 -16.74
C GLU A 200 23.09 1.51 -17.13
N ALA A 201 22.24 0.78 -16.41
CA ALA A 201 21.88 -0.59 -16.75
C ALA A 201 21.20 -0.68 -18.12
N ILE A 202 20.37 0.31 -18.48
CA ILE A 202 19.78 0.40 -19.82
C ILE A 202 20.85 0.72 -20.88
N ASP A 203 21.67 1.74 -20.65
CA ASP A 203 22.71 2.19 -21.59
C ASP A 203 23.71 1.07 -21.91
N CYS A 204 24.03 0.25 -20.91
CA CYS A 204 24.94 -0.89 -21.04
C CYS A 204 24.26 -2.17 -21.56
N GLY A 205 22.94 -2.16 -21.76
CA GLY A 205 22.17 -3.29 -22.29
C GLY A 205 21.86 -4.40 -21.28
N TRP A 206 22.02 -4.14 -19.98
CA TRP A 206 21.71 -5.07 -18.89
C TRP A 206 20.25 -5.04 -18.45
N ALA A 207 19.53 -3.98 -18.77
CA ALA A 207 18.11 -3.84 -18.50
C ALA A 207 17.35 -3.28 -19.71
N ASN A 208 16.07 -3.64 -19.83
CA ASN A 208 15.18 -3.08 -20.83
C ASN A 208 14.25 -2.07 -20.16
N ARG A 209 14.20 -0.86 -20.74
CA ARG A 209 13.33 0.23 -20.28
C ARG A 209 11.86 -0.20 -20.13
N ILE A 210 11.36 -1.06 -21.02
CA ILE A 210 9.97 -1.54 -20.99
C ILE A 210 9.71 -2.44 -19.78
N ASP A 211 10.69 -3.26 -19.40
CA ASP A 211 10.54 -4.20 -18.29
C ASP A 211 10.64 -3.50 -16.92
N LEU A 212 11.37 -2.39 -16.86
CA LEU A 212 11.52 -1.55 -15.65
C LEU A 212 10.37 -0.54 -15.45
N LEU A 213 9.73 -0.11 -16.55
CA LEU A 213 8.64 0.88 -16.53
C LEU A 213 7.31 0.22 -16.90
N LYS A 214 6.96 -0.84 -16.17
CA LYS A 214 5.71 -1.58 -16.33
C LYS A 214 4.70 -1.22 -15.24
N GLU A 215 3.44 -1.53 -15.51
CA GLU A 215 2.38 -1.50 -14.51
C GLU A 215 2.63 -2.54 -13.41
N ILE A 216 1.97 -2.35 -12.26
CA ILE A 216 2.02 -3.29 -11.14
C ILE A 216 1.67 -4.70 -11.64
N ASP A 217 2.44 -5.70 -11.19
CA ASP A 217 2.17 -7.11 -11.50
C ASP A 217 0.69 -7.43 -11.19
N PRO A 218 -0.07 -8.00 -12.13
CA PRO A 218 -1.47 -8.40 -11.92
C PRO A 218 -1.72 -9.22 -10.65
N LYS A 219 -0.72 -9.95 -10.13
CA LYS A 219 -0.80 -10.67 -8.86
C LYS A 219 -0.85 -9.77 -7.63
N SER A 220 -0.27 -8.58 -7.71
CA SER A 220 -0.26 -7.59 -6.63
C SER A 220 -1.47 -6.64 -6.70
N ARG A 221 -2.14 -6.58 -7.85
CA ARG A 221 -3.37 -5.81 -8.04
C ARG A 221 -4.56 -6.48 -7.35
N VAL A 222 -5.49 -5.67 -6.86
CA VAL A 222 -6.65 -6.06 -6.08
C VAL A 222 -7.92 -5.78 -6.91
N LEU A 223 -8.68 -6.82 -7.19
CA LEU A 223 -9.95 -6.70 -7.89
C LEU A 223 -11.08 -6.39 -6.90
N ILE A 224 -11.70 -5.22 -7.00
CA ILE A 224 -12.87 -4.84 -6.22
C ILE A 224 -14.13 -5.27 -6.98
N VAL A 225 -14.96 -6.07 -6.32
CA VAL A 225 -16.22 -6.60 -6.85
C VAL A 225 -17.40 -6.06 -6.05
N THR A 226 -18.32 -5.38 -6.74
CA THR A 226 -19.50 -4.73 -6.16
C THR A 226 -20.80 -5.31 -6.71
N GLU A 227 -21.92 -5.10 -6.01
CA GLU A 227 -23.23 -5.57 -6.46
C GLU A 227 -23.72 -4.87 -7.75
N GLY A 228 -23.55 -3.55 -7.83
CA GLY A 228 -23.98 -2.74 -8.97
C GLY A 228 -22.85 -2.05 -9.73
N SER A 229 -23.17 -1.61 -10.95
CA SER A 229 -22.27 -0.83 -11.80
C SER A 229 -22.09 0.60 -11.32
N SER A 230 -23.12 1.20 -10.70
CA SER A 230 -22.98 2.50 -10.01
C SER A 230 -21.89 2.46 -8.95
N ASP A 231 -21.82 1.36 -8.19
CA ASP A 231 -20.88 1.19 -7.09
C ASP A 231 -19.43 1.12 -7.56
N SER A 232 -19.16 0.25 -8.54
CA SER A 232 -17.85 0.15 -9.19
C SER A 232 -17.42 1.50 -9.78
N PHE A 233 -18.34 2.23 -10.42
CA PHE A 233 -18.06 3.56 -10.96
C PHE A 233 -17.70 4.57 -9.87
N ILE A 234 -18.47 4.63 -8.77
CA ILE A 234 -18.22 5.57 -7.68
C ILE A 234 -16.89 5.30 -7.00
N LEU A 235 -16.62 4.04 -6.63
CA LEU A 235 -15.34 3.66 -6.01
C LEU A 235 -14.15 3.94 -6.93
N LYS A 236 -14.27 3.59 -8.22
CA LYS A 236 -13.19 3.82 -9.19
C LYS A 236 -12.84 5.31 -9.29
N LYS A 237 -13.83 6.17 -9.58
CA LYS A 237 -13.60 7.62 -9.69
C LYS A 237 -13.09 8.21 -8.37
N ALA A 238 -13.63 7.76 -7.24
CA ALA A 238 -13.20 8.23 -5.92
C ALA A 238 -11.74 7.88 -5.65
N ILE A 239 -11.32 6.65 -5.89
CA ILE A 239 -9.92 6.22 -5.70
C ILE A 239 -8.98 6.93 -6.66
N GLU A 240 -9.35 7.07 -7.94
CA GLU A 240 -8.54 7.76 -8.96
C GLU A 240 -8.29 9.24 -8.63
N GLU A 241 -9.26 9.94 -8.01
CA GLU A 241 -9.12 11.37 -7.69
C GLU A 241 -8.62 11.65 -6.26
N ILE A 242 -9.07 10.88 -5.26
CA ILE A 242 -8.73 11.10 -3.85
C ILE A 242 -7.39 10.44 -3.52
N SER A 243 -7.12 9.26 -4.07
CA SER A 243 -5.95 8.44 -3.76
C SER A 243 -5.18 8.01 -5.02
N PRO A 244 -4.77 8.97 -5.89
CA PRO A 244 -4.11 8.66 -7.17
C PRO A 244 -2.80 7.88 -6.97
N ASP A 245 -2.15 8.01 -5.82
CA ASP A 245 -0.90 7.32 -5.50
C ASP A 245 -1.01 5.79 -5.41
N ILE A 246 -2.22 5.25 -5.30
CA ILE A 246 -2.49 3.81 -5.19
C ILE A 246 -3.53 3.32 -6.19
N SER A 247 -4.05 4.18 -7.08
CA SER A 247 -5.17 3.81 -7.95
C SER A 247 -4.84 2.67 -8.91
N ASP A 248 -3.58 2.55 -9.32
CA ASP A 248 -3.06 1.47 -10.17
C ASP A 248 -3.04 0.09 -9.49
N PHE A 249 -3.20 0.02 -8.16
CA PHE A 249 -3.39 -1.25 -7.45
C PHE A 249 -4.77 -1.85 -7.65
N PHE A 250 -5.77 -1.10 -8.12
CA PHE A 250 -7.15 -1.56 -8.12
C PHE A 250 -7.70 -1.82 -9.53
N ASP A 251 -8.42 -2.93 -9.64
CA ASP A 251 -9.33 -3.23 -10.75
C ASP A 251 -10.76 -3.26 -10.23
N PHE A 252 -11.74 -3.10 -11.13
CA PHE A 252 -13.16 -3.05 -10.76
C PHE A 252 -13.97 -3.95 -11.67
N VAL A 253 -14.87 -4.75 -11.08
CA VAL A 253 -15.86 -5.55 -11.80
C VAL A 253 -17.22 -5.40 -11.11
N ASP A 254 -18.24 -5.07 -11.91
CA ASP A 254 -19.63 -5.10 -11.47
C ASP A 254 -20.34 -6.39 -11.89
N MET A 255 -21.31 -6.77 -11.08
CA MET A 255 -22.06 -8.02 -11.24
C MET A 255 -23.31 -7.87 -12.14
N LYS A 256 -23.53 -6.70 -12.76
CA LYS A 256 -24.67 -6.50 -13.68
C LYS A 256 -24.29 -6.77 -15.13
N GLU A 257 -23.14 -6.28 -15.59
CA GLU A 257 -22.76 -6.40 -17.01
C GLU A 257 -21.96 -7.67 -17.33
N ASN A 258 -21.15 -8.16 -16.38
CA ASN A 258 -20.16 -9.22 -16.64
C ASN A 258 -20.41 -10.53 -15.89
N TYR A 259 -21.62 -10.75 -15.36
CA TYR A 259 -21.89 -11.89 -14.49
C TYR A 259 -22.41 -13.14 -15.23
N PRO A 260 -21.67 -14.28 -15.18
CA PRO A 260 -22.05 -15.48 -15.93
C PRO A 260 -23.11 -16.36 -15.23
N PHE A 261 -23.56 -16.02 -14.01
CA PHE A 261 -24.54 -16.85 -13.29
C PHE A 261 -25.90 -16.17 -13.19
N THR A 262 -26.99 -16.90 -13.46
CA THR A 262 -28.37 -16.38 -13.37
C THR A 262 -28.98 -16.70 -12.00
N GLY A 263 -29.63 -15.72 -11.35
CA GLY A 263 -30.40 -15.90 -10.11
C GLY A 263 -30.21 -14.80 -9.04
N THR A 264 -31.12 -14.77 -8.06
CA THR A 264 -31.04 -13.88 -6.87
C THR A 264 -29.93 -14.36 -5.91
N GLY A 265 -29.11 -13.44 -5.39
CA GLY A 265 -27.94 -13.77 -4.54
C GLY A 265 -26.64 -13.97 -5.32
N SER A 266 -26.49 -13.28 -6.45
CA SER A 266 -25.34 -13.35 -7.36
C SER A 266 -24.00 -13.17 -6.62
N LEU A 267 -23.86 -12.13 -5.80
CA LEU A 267 -22.59 -11.83 -5.15
C LEU A 267 -22.19 -12.90 -4.11
N TYR A 268 -23.13 -13.40 -3.32
CA TYR A 268 -22.87 -14.50 -2.38
C TYR A 268 -22.48 -15.81 -3.10
N ASN A 269 -23.21 -16.17 -4.16
CA ASN A 269 -22.89 -17.37 -4.94
C ASN A 269 -21.51 -17.26 -5.62
N PHE A 270 -21.15 -16.06 -6.07
CA PHE A 270 -19.83 -15.77 -6.58
C PHE A 270 -18.74 -15.96 -5.52
N CYS A 271 -18.94 -15.43 -4.30
CA CYS A 271 -18.04 -15.65 -3.18
C CYS A 271 -17.83 -17.15 -2.88
N MET A 272 -18.92 -17.93 -2.86
CA MET A 272 -18.83 -19.38 -2.68
C MET A 272 -18.02 -20.04 -3.79
N GLY A 273 -18.22 -19.63 -5.06
CA GLY A 273 -17.45 -20.10 -6.20
C GLY A 273 -15.95 -19.83 -6.03
N LEU A 274 -15.57 -18.60 -5.70
CA LEU A 274 -14.18 -18.20 -5.46
C LEU A 274 -13.52 -18.98 -4.32
N CYS A 275 -14.23 -19.20 -3.21
CA CYS A 275 -13.73 -20.02 -2.10
C CYS A 275 -13.51 -21.47 -2.52
N ARG A 276 -14.42 -22.07 -3.30
CA ARG A 276 -14.33 -23.47 -3.74
C ARG A 276 -13.14 -23.74 -4.65
N ILE A 277 -12.76 -22.77 -5.48
CA ILE A 277 -11.61 -22.90 -6.38
C ILE A 277 -10.29 -22.43 -5.75
N ASN A 278 -10.31 -21.99 -4.49
CA ASN A 278 -9.15 -21.43 -3.78
C ASN A 278 -8.45 -20.34 -4.62
N ILE A 279 -9.20 -19.30 -4.99
CA ILE A 279 -8.73 -18.22 -5.87
C ILE A 279 -7.37 -17.67 -5.41
N GLN A 280 -6.46 -17.44 -6.35
CA GLN A 280 -5.11 -16.94 -6.05
C GLN A 280 -4.99 -15.43 -6.25
N ASN A 281 -5.81 -14.85 -7.14
CA ASN A 281 -5.87 -13.40 -7.35
C ASN A 281 -6.44 -12.69 -6.13
N ASN A 282 -5.91 -11.51 -5.84
CA ASN A 282 -6.37 -10.65 -4.77
C ASN A 282 -7.74 -10.04 -5.13
N ILE A 283 -8.76 -10.27 -4.30
CA ILE A 283 -10.12 -9.84 -4.54
C ILE A 283 -10.72 -9.26 -3.26
N ILE A 284 -11.37 -8.10 -3.38
CA ILE A 284 -12.25 -7.54 -2.35
C ILE A 284 -13.68 -7.63 -2.86
N VAL A 285 -14.54 -8.32 -2.13
CA VAL A 285 -15.98 -8.32 -2.39
C VAL A 285 -16.66 -7.39 -1.39
N VAL A 286 -17.44 -6.43 -1.89
CA VAL A 286 -18.16 -5.43 -1.07
C VAL A 286 -19.66 -5.58 -1.23
N PHE A 287 -20.34 -5.95 -0.14
CA PHE A 287 -21.80 -5.94 -0.03
C PHE A 287 -22.32 -4.57 0.40
N ASP A 288 -23.58 -4.25 0.05
CA ASP A 288 -24.26 -3.09 0.62
C ASP A 288 -24.42 -3.22 2.14
N ASN A 289 -24.49 -2.08 2.82
CA ASN A 289 -24.77 -2.00 4.26
C ASN A 289 -26.27 -1.78 4.50
N ASP A 290 -27.07 -2.53 3.76
CA ASP A 290 -28.50 -2.65 3.93
C ASP A 290 -28.88 -4.01 4.52
N THR A 291 -30.17 -4.21 4.82
CA THR A 291 -30.63 -5.46 5.46
C THR A 291 -30.28 -6.71 4.64
N ALA A 292 -30.35 -6.65 3.31
CA ALA A 292 -30.11 -7.81 2.44
C ALA A 292 -28.61 -8.10 2.26
N GLY A 293 -27.80 -7.05 2.03
CA GLY A 293 -26.35 -7.13 1.92
C GLY A 293 -25.72 -7.61 3.22
N VAL A 294 -26.18 -7.13 4.38
CA VAL A 294 -25.72 -7.60 5.70
C VAL A 294 -26.04 -9.08 5.93
N GLU A 295 -27.24 -9.54 5.55
CA GLU A 295 -27.59 -10.97 5.64
C GLU A 295 -26.62 -11.84 4.83
N LYS A 296 -26.34 -11.44 3.58
CA LYS A 296 -25.45 -12.17 2.68
C LYS A 296 -23.98 -12.09 3.09
N TYR A 297 -23.55 -10.95 3.58
CA TYR A 297 -22.22 -10.76 4.15
C TYR A 297 -21.99 -11.70 5.33
N LYS A 298 -22.91 -11.77 6.30
CA LYS A 298 -22.82 -12.70 7.45
C LYS A 298 -22.73 -14.15 7.00
N GLN A 299 -23.48 -14.54 5.97
CA GLN A 299 -23.38 -15.88 5.38
C GLN A 299 -22.00 -16.13 4.75
N ALA A 300 -21.46 -15.15 4.01
CA ALA A 300 -20.16 -15.24 3.35
C ALA A 300 -18.97 -15.21 4.33
N GLU A 301 -19.13 -14.54 5.47
CA GLU A 301 -18.12 -14.47 6.52
C GLU A 301 -17.83 -15.85 7.14
N LEU A 302 -18.81 -16.77 7.13
CA LEU A 302 -18.66 -18.14 7.61
C LEU A 302 -17.89 -19.05 6.63
N LEU A 303 -17.64 -18.61 5.39
CA LEU A 303 -16.88 -19.39 4.42
C LEU A 303 -15.40 -19.46 4.81
N LYS A 304 -14.77 -20.61 4.58
CA LYS A 304 -13.31 -20.75 4.62
C LYS A 304 -12.72 -20.03 3.41
N LYS A 305 -12.20 -18.82 3.65
CA LYS A 305 -11.64 -17.92 2.63
C LYS A 305 -10.11 -18.11 2.52
N PRO A 306 -9.54 -18.07 1.31
CA PRO A 306 -8.09 -17.87 1.16
C PRO A 306 -7.71 -16.42 1.53
N SER A 307 -6.44 -16.20 1.86
CA SER A 307 -5.89 -14.87 2.21
C SER A 307 -5.95 -13.85 1.07
N SER A 308 -6.08 -14.34 -0.17
CA SER A 308 -6.31 -13.55 -1.38
C SER A 308 -7.74 -12.99 -1.49
N LEU A 309 -8.71 -13.49 -0.72
CA LEU A 309 -10.11 -13.08 -0.80
C LEU A 309 -10.57 -12.38 0.48
N LEU A 310 -10.76 -11.07 0.40
CA LEU A 310 -11.47 -10.29 1.39
C LEU A 310 -12.95 -10.22 1.02
N ILE A 311 -13.82 -10.52 1.98
CA ILE A 311 -15.26 -10.28 1.86
C ILE A 311 -15.65 -9.30 2.96
N THR A 312 -16.24 -8.17 2.57
CA THR A 312 -16.65 -7.10 3.47
C THR A 312 -17.99 -6.50 3.02
N LYS A 313 -18.48 -5.51 3.77
CA LYS A 313 -19.64 -4.68 3.43
C LYS A 313 -19.26 -3.20 3.47
N LEU A 314 -20.10 -2.33 2.95
CA LEU A 314 -19.96 -0.89 3.17
C LEU A 314 -19.91 -0.59 4.69
N PRO A 315 -19.05 0.35 5.12
CA PRO A 315 -18.88 0.62 6.54
C PRO A 315 -20.10 1.30 7.13
N ASP A 316 -20.19 1.22 8.46
CA ASP A 316 -21.09 2.11 9.19
C ASP A 316 -20.47 3.53 9.21
N HIS A 317 -21.31 4.56 9.23
CA HIS A 317 -20.86 5.96 9.33
C HIS A 317 -21.67 6.72 10.38
N PRO A 318 -21.05 7.65 11.16
CA PRO A 318 -21.74 8.45 12.16
C PRO A 318 -22.94 9.25 11.61
N ASP A 319 -22.81 9.84 10.42
CA ASP A 319 -23.90 10.58 9.77
C ASP A 319 -25.15 9.70 9.52
N PHE A 320 -24.96 8.39 9.43
CA PHE A 320 -26.04 7.44 9.15
C PHE A 320 -26.77 6.99 10.43
N CYS A 321 -26.30 7.41 11.62
CA CYS A 321 -26.98 7.12 12.89
C CYS A 321 -28.25 7.94 13.12
N SER A 322 -28.39 9.09 12.44
CA SER A 322 -29.50 10.02 12.64
C SER A 322 -29.92 10.66 11.31
N MET A 323 -30.50 9.85 10.42
CA MET A 323 -31.00 10.28 9.11
C MET A 323 -32.51 10.49 9.14
N GLN A 324 -33.01 11.43 8.33
CA GLN A 324 -34.44 11.53 8.08
C GLN A 324 -34.91 10.26 7.36
N THR A 325 -36.00 9.66 7.84
CA THR A 325 -36.59 8.47 7.23
C THR A 325 -38.09 8.66 7.04
N VAL A 326 -38.64 8.03 6.00
CA VAL A 326 -40.06 8.10 5.65
C VAL A 326 -40.59 6.68 5.55
N GLY A 327 -41.55 6.35 6.41
CA GLY A 327 -42.23 5.06 6.41
C GLY A 327 -43.75 5.20 6.45
N PRO A 328 -44.48 4.10 6.64
CA PRO A 328 -45.95 4.11 6.73
C PRO A 328 -46.51 5.02 7.83
N GLN A 329 -45.73 5.27 8.88
CA GLN A 329 -46.10 6.13 10.01
C GLN A 329 -45.69 7.61 9.81
N GLY A 330 -45.18 7.98 8.64
CA GLY A 330 -44.72 9.32 8.32
C GLY A 330 -43.21 9.50 8.50
N ASN A 331 -42.81 10.76 8.73
CA ASN A 331 -41.40 11.15 8.84
C ASN A 331 -40.88 10.91 10.25
N THR A 332 -39.73 10.25 10.35
CA THR A 332 -39.01 10.01 11.60
C THR A 332 -37.52 10.26 11.40
N ILE A 333 -36.74 10.26 12.48
CA ILE A 333 -35.28 10.23 12.44
C ILE A 333 -34.84 8.87 12.94
N GLY A 334 -33.89 8.23 12.26
CA GLY A 334 -33.43 6.89 12.63
C GLY A 334 -32.03 6.56 12.15
N ASN A 335 -31.48 5.50 12.77
CA ASN A 335 -30.23 4.89 12.33
C ASN A 335 -30.50 3.97 11.14
N ILE A 336 -29.77 4.20 10.05
CA ILE A 336 -29.91 3.47 8.79
C ILE A 336 -28.76 2.49 8.54
N ASN A 337 -27.70 2.51 9.37
CA ASN A 337 -26.59 1.56 9.29
C ASN A 337 -27.11 0.13 9.42
N GLY A 338 -26.70 -0.74 8.50
CA GLY A 338 -27.16 -2.12 8.40
C GLY A 338 -28.60 -2.30 7.94
N LYS A 339 -29.28 -1.22 7.51
CA LYS A 339 -30.70 -1.24 7.11
C LYS A 339 -30.94 -0.69 5.71
N ALA A 340 -30.24 0.37 5.33
CA ALA A 340 -30.48 1.08 4.07
C ALA A 340 -29.26 1.85 3.53
N VAL A 341 -28.03 1.52 3.97
CA VAL A 341 -26.82 2.20 3.49
C VAL A 341 -26.32 1.54 2.21
N ALA A 342 -26.45 2.25 1.10
CA ALA A 342 -25.84 1.94 -0.19
C ALA A 342 -24.68 2.92 -0.46
N ILE A 343 -23.91 2.69 -1.53
CA ILE A 343 -22.76 3.54 -1.86
C ILE A 343 -23.15 5.00 -2.09
N GLU A 344 -24.35 5.29 -2.61
CA GLU A 344 -24.81 6.66 -2.83
C GLU A 344 -24.95 7.44 -1.51
N CYS A 345 -25.07 6.75 -0.37
CA CYS A 345 -25.04 7.39 0.94
C CYS A 345 -23.68 8.04 1.26
N PHE A 346 -22.59 7.65 0.59
CA PHE A 346 -21.27 8.24 0.76
C PHE A 346 -21.03 9.47 -0.14
N LEU A 347 -21.97 9.79 -1.03
CA LEU A 347 -21.91 11.00 -1.86
C LEU A 347 -22.25 12.26 -1.05
N ASP A 348 -21.90 13.43 -1.60
CA ASP A 348 -22.14 14.72 -0.96
C ASP A 348 -23.65 14.99 -0.88
N PHE A 349 -24.20 14.95 0.33
CA PHE A 349 -25.62 15.22 0.56
C PHE A 349 -26.01 16.68 0.34
N HIS A 350 -25.05 17.61 0.37
CA HIS A 350 -25.30 19.02 0.09
C HIS A 350 -25.23 19.36 -1.40
N SER A 351 -24.91 18.37 -2.24
CA SER A 351 -24.92 18.53 -3.71
C SER A 351 -26.31 18.77 -4.29
N LEU A 352 -27.37 18.40 -3.54
CA LEU A 352 -28.76 18.66 -3.88
C LEU A 352 -29.39 19.66 -2.90
N PRO A 353 -30.39 20.46 -3.34
CA PRO A 353 -31.05 21.44 -2.48
C PRO A 353 -32.00 20.81 -1.45
N GLN A 354 -32.38 19.55 -1.62
CA GLN A 354 -33.30 18.83 -0.74
C GLN A 354 -32.51 18.05 0.29
N ASN A 355 -32.98 18.03 1.55
CA ASN A 355 -32.36 17.20 2.58
C ASN A 355 -32.45 15.71 2.19
N PRO A 356 -31.38 14.94 2.35
CA PRO A 356 -31.39 13.51 2.10
C PRO A 356 -32.34 12.81 3.08
N TYR A 357 -33.10 11.83 2.59
CA TYR A 357 -33.89 10.95 3.45
C TYR A 357 -33.93 9.53 2.88
N ILE A 358 -34.10 8.57 3.79
CA ILE A 358 -34.32 7.17 3.44
C ILE A 358 -35.83 6.89 3.37
N ARG A 359 -36.28 6.22 2.32
CA ARG A 359 -37.65 5.71 2.23
C ARG A 359 -37.68 4.23 2.57
N TRP A 360 -38.44 3.87 3.60
CA TRP A 360 -38.68 2.46 3.93
C TRP A 360 -39.66 1.85 2.92
N THR A 361 -39.27 0.73 2.31
CA THR A 361 -40.04 0.09 1.23
C THR A 361 -40.62 -1.26 1.65
N ALA A 362 -39.84 -2.10 2.34
CA ALA A 362 -40.24 -3.46 2.70
C ALA A 362 -39.77 -3.85 4.10
N TYR A 363 -40.51 -4.76 4.75
CA TYR A 363 -40.12 -5.36 6.03
C TYR A 363 -39.56 -6.76 5.81
N ASN A 364 -38.29 -6.99 6.17
CA ASN A 364 -37.69 -8.31 6.16
C ASN A 364 -38.09 -9.06 7.44
N ARG A 365 -38.88 -10.13 7.29
CA ARG A 365 -39.37 -10.93 8.42
C ARG A 365 -38.29 -11.74 9.12
N CYS A 366 -37.26 -12.17 8.39
CA CYS A 366 -36.16 -12.96 8.93
C CYS A 366 -35.28 -12.10 9.84
N GLU A 367 -34.88 -10.93 9.34
CA GLU A 367 -34.04 -9.97 10.09
C GLU A 367 -34.83 -9.10 11.06
N LYS A 368 -36.18 -9.12 10.99
CA LYS A 368 -37.10 -8.28 11.77
C LYS A 368 -36.81 -6.78 11.65
N GLU A 369 -36.44 -6.36 10.45
CA GLU A 369 -36.01 -4.98 10.16
C GLU A 369 -36.65 -4.47 8.87
N TYR A 370 -36.82 -3.16 8.77
CA TYR A 370 -37.22 -2.50 7.52
C TYR A 370 -36.00 -2.30 6.62
N GLN A 371 -36.18 -2.57 5.33
CA GLN A 371 -35.24 -2.20 4.27
C GLN A 371 -35.75 -0.92 3.60
N GLY A 372 -34.81 -0.05 3.24
CA GLY A 372 -35.10 1.20 2.56
C GLY A 372 -33.98 1.59 1.61
N GLU A 373 -34.18 2.70 0.92
CA GLU A 373 -33.18 3.26 0.01
C GLU A 373 -33.14 4.79 0.11
N LEU A 374 -32.02 5.37 -0.30
CA LEU A 374 -31.85 6.81 -0.44
C LEU A 374 -32.75 7.33 -1.56
N GLU A 375 -33.63 8.29 -1.24
CA GLU A 375 -34.42 8.95 -2.26
C GLU A 375 -33.53 9.83 -3.16
N ASN A 376 -33.85 9.89 -4.45
CA ASN A 376 -33.12 10.66 -5.46
C ASN A 376 -31.65 10.24 -5.64
N LYS A 377 -31.30 8.99 -5.31
CA LYS A 377 -29.95 8.43 -5.47
C LYS A 377 -29.35 8.68 -6.87
N ASP A 378 -30.15 8.54 -7.92
CA ASP A 378 -29.70 8.77 -9.30
C ASP A 378 -29.27 10.22 -9.57
N GLU A 379 -29.86 11.19 -8.87
CA GLU A 379 -29.49 12.60 -9.00
C GLU A 379 -28.17 12.90 -8.29
N TYR A 380 -27.95 12.32 -7.09
CA TYR A 380 -26.64 12.38 -6.42
C TYR A 380 -25.53 11.80 -7.30
N VAL A 381 -25.77 10.65 -7.94
CA VAL A 381 -24.83 10.05 -8.89
C VAL A 381 -24.58 10.95 -10.10
N ARG A 382 -25.61 11.63 -10.60
CA ARG A 382 -25.46 12.56 -11.73
C ARG A 382 -24.58 13.76 -11.38
N VAL A 383 -24.76 14.35 -10.21
CA VAL A 383 -23.90 15.45 -9.75
C VAL A 383 -22.48 14.95 -9.50
N PHE A 384 -22.33 13.80 -8.84
CA PHE A 384 -21.03 13.19 -8.60
C PHE A 384 -20.24 12.92 -9.88
N LYS A 385 -20.89 12.46 -10.96
CA LYS A 385 -20.22 12.24 -12.27
C LYS A 385 -19.49 13.47 -12.79
N GLN A 386 -20.01 14.67 -12.48
CA GLN A 386 -19.45 15.95 -12.93
C GLN A 386 -18.57 16.60 -11.86
N ALA A 387 -18.56 16.06 -10.64
CA ALA A 387 -17.80 16.60 -9.54
C ALA A 387 -16.29 16.41 -9.73
N ASN A 388 -15.54 17.35 -9.20
CA ASN A 388 -14.10 17.26 -9.01
C ASN A 388 -13.86 17.08 -7.51
N LEU A 389 -13.27 15.95 -7.12
CA LEU A 389 -13.08 15.58 -5.72
C LEU A 389 -11.81 16.22 -5.10
N THR A 390 -11.02 16.93 -5.90
CA THR A 390 -9.73 17.50 -5.49
C THR A 390 -9.79 19.00 -5.14
N ASN A 391 -10.88 19.70 -5.50
CA ASN A 391 -10.94 21.17 -5.44
C ASN A 391 -11.93 21.75 -4.42
N ALA A 392 -12.31 20.98 -3.40
CA ALA A 392 -13.23 21.35 -2.31
C ALA A 392 -14.65 21.81 -2.75
N SER A 393 -14.99 21.76 -4.04
CA SER A 393 -16.32 22.10 -4.54
C SER A 393 -17.38 21.03 -4.24
N TYR A 394 -16.92 19.85 -3.84
CA TYR A 394 -17.73 18.68 -3.53
C TYR A 394 -17.19 18.07 -2.23
N ASN A 395 -18.06 17.77 -1.27
CA ASN A 395 -17.62 17.16 -0.02
C ASN A 395 -17.30 15.66 -0.22
N SER A 396 -16.01 15.33 -0.23
CA SER A 396 -15.46 13.98 -0.38
C SER A 396 -15.25 13.24 0.95
N SER A 397 -15.54 13.82 2.11
CA SER A 397 -15.11 13.26 3.40
C SER A 397 -15.65 11.84 3.67
N LYS A 398 -16.88 11.56 3.25
CA LYS A 398 -17.47 10.21 3.35
C LYS A 398 -16.80 9.22 2.39
N LEU A 399 -16.39 9.66 1.20
CA LEU A 399 -15.66 8.82 0.24
C LEU A 399 -14.23 8.54 0.74
N GLU A 400 -13.55 9.52 1.32
CA GLU A 400 -12.25 9.35 1.98
C GLU A 400 -12.34 8.29 3.09
N TYR A 401 -13.35 8.38 3.95
CA TYR A 401 -13.62 7.38 4.98
C TYR A 401 -13.88 5.98 4.40
N LEU A 402 -14.66 5.89 3.32
CA LEU A 402 -14.94 4.61 2.63
C LEU A 402 -13.66 3.99 2.05
N ILE A 403 -12.82 4.79 1.40
CA ILE A 403 -11.55 4.31 0.82
C ILE A 403 -10.62 3.85 1.95
N GLU A 404 -10.44 4.66 2.99
CA GLU A 404 -9.61 4.29 4.14
C GLU A 404 -10.10 3.01 4.81
N TYR A 405 -11.41 2.86 4.99
CA TYR A 405 -12.01 1.64 5.51
C TYR A 405 -11.65 0.41 4.66
N LEU A 406 -11.83 0.47 3.34
CA LEU A 406 -11.51 -0.64 2.45
C LEU A 406 -10.03 -0.99 2.47
N LEU A 407 -9.14 0.02 2.50
CA LEU A 407 -7.70 -0.18 2.61
C LEU A 407 -7.33 -0.86 3.93
N GLN A 408 -7.86 -0.40 5.05
CA GLN A 408 -7.60 -1.01 6.35
C GLN A 408 -8.12 -2.45 6.43
N GLN A 409 -9.32 -2.72 5.90
CA GLN A 409 -9.86 -4.07 5.83
C GLN A 409 -8.96 -5.00 4.99
N TRP A 410 -8.39 -4.48 3.90
CA TRP A 410 -7.44 -5.23 3.07
C TRP A 410 -6.12 -5.46 3.79
N ILE A 411 -5.46 -4.41 4.26
CA ILE A 411 -4.13 -4.47 4.87
C ILE A 411 -4.13 -5.38 6.12
N PHE A 412 -5.13 -5.23 6.99
CA PHE A 412 -5.21 -5.98 8.25
C PHE A 412 -6.05 -7.26 8.18
N ARG A 413 -6.35 -7.75 6.97
CA ARG A 413 -7.04 -9.03 6.82
C ARG A 413 -6.20 -10.15 7.42
N LYS A 414 -6.85 -11.09 8.10
CA LYS A 414 -6.15 -12.28 8.61
C LYS A 414 -5.68 -13.11 7.42
N GLN A 415 -4.37 -13.35 7.35
CA GLN A 415 -3.75 -14.24 6.37
C GLN A 415 -3.96 -15.70 6.75
#